data_AF-A0A519J4W9-F1
#
_entry.id   AF-A0A519J4W9-F1
#
_cell.length_a   1.000
_cell.length_b   1.000
_cell.length_c   1.000
_cell.angle_alpha   90.00
_cell.angle_beta   90.00
_cell.angle_gamma   90.00
#
_symmetry.space_group_name_H-M   'P 1'
#
loop_
_entity.id
_entity.type
_entity.pdbx_description
1 polymer ?
#
loop_
_entity_poly.entity_id
_entity_poly.type
_entity_poly.pdbx_seq_one_letter_code
_entity_poly.pdbx_strand_id
1 'polypeptide(L)'
;MDQVIQDAVSREEFTGSVLVARGNEVLLDQGYGLANREWGIPNAGDTKFRLGSVTKQFTAVAIMLLVEEGKVDLDAPVKTWLPDAPATWDGVTVRHLLSHTAGIANFTDDADFLALSTRPATLEQLIARFRDRPLDFQPGEGWSYSNSGYILLTAIIETASGQSYTDFVTARLLQPLGMADSGYDTHAAILPRRASGYTPQADGIVNADYADMTIPRGAGGLYSTT
;
A
#
# COMPACT_ATOMS: atom_id res chain seq x y z
N MET A 1 -18.35 -18.65 12.30
CA MET A 1 -17.35 -17.98 11.46
C MET A 1 -16.35 -18.98 10.93
N ASP A 2 -15.63 -19.69 11.80
CA ASP A 2 -14.68 -20.75 11.41
C ASP A 2 -15.25 -21.74 10.37
N GLN A 3 -16.39 -22.39 10.64
CA GLN A 3 -17.03 -23.30 9.67
C GLN A 3 -17.29 -22.69 8.27
N VAL A 4 -17.59 -21.38 8.19
CA VAL A 4 -17.82 -20.69 6.90
C VAL A 4 -16.50 -20.50 6.16
N ILE A 5 -15.43 -20.17 6.89
CA ILE A 5 -14.09 -20.02 6.31
C ILE A 5 -13.56 -21.40 5.88
N GLN A 6 -13.73 -22.44 6.70
CA GLN A 6 -13.35 -23.81 6.36
C GLN A 6 -14.08 -24.32 5.11
N ASP A 7 -15.35 -23.97 4.93
CA ASP A 7 -16.11 -24.31 3.72
C ASP A 7 -15.47 -23.67 2.48
N ALA A 8 -15.13 -22.38 2.53
CA ALA A 8 -14.41 -21.69 1.46
C ALA A 8 -13.01 -22.30 1.19
N VAL A 9 -12.28 -22.70 2.23
CA VAL A 9 -10.99 -23.38 2.10
C VAL A 9 -11.14 -24.73 1.41
N SER A 10 -12.19 -25.50 1.74
CA SER A 10 -12.45 -26.81 1.13
C SER A 10 -12.79 -26.72 -0.35
N ARG A 11 -13.31 -25.56 -0.80
CA ARG A 11 -13.56 -25.23 -2.21
C ARG A 11 -12.37 -24.55 -2.90
N GLU A 12 -11.23 -24.43 -2.20
CA GLU A 12 -10.04 -23.69 -2.64
C GLU A 12 -10.28 -22.20 -2.95
N GLU A 13 -11.37 -21.62 -2.43
CA GLU A 13 -11.74 -20.21 -2.61
C GLU A 13 -10.99 -19.29 -1.64
N PHE A 14 -10.38 -19.83 -0.58
CA PHE A 14 -9.65 -19.06 0.42
C PHE A 14 -8.39 -19.77 0.93
N THR A 15 -7.30 -19.01 1.03
CA THR A 15 -6.08 -19.37 1.75
C THR A 15 -5.48 -18.10 2.34
N GLY A 16 -5.21 -18.07 3.63
CA GLY A 16 -4.72 -16.87 4.32
C GLY A 16 -4.97 -16.92 5.82
N SER A 17 -4.97 -15.77 6.47
CA SER A 17 -5.27 -15.64 7.90
C SER A 17 -6.47 -14.71 8.12
N VAL A 18 -7.23 -14.96 9.18
CA VAL A 18 -8.43 -14.19 9.54
C VAL A 18 -8.42 -13.86 11.02
N LEU A 19 -8.55 -12.55 11.32
CA LEU A 19 -8.88 -12.04 12.64
C LEU A 19 -10.32 -11.52 12.66
N VAL A 20 -11.06 -11.88 13.71
CA VAL A 20 -12.36 -11.29 14.03
C VAL A 20 -12.32 -10.82 15.48
N ALA A 21 -12.59 -9.54 15.70
CA ALA A 21 -12.65 -8.94 17.03
C ALA A 21 -13.98 -8.22 17.26
N ARG A 22 -14.39 -8.13 18.52
CA ARG A 22 -15.53 -7.33 18.98
C ARG A 22 -15.10 -6.52 20.21
N GLY A 23 -15.02 -5.20 20.05
CA GLY A 23 -14.39 -4.37 21.07
C GLY A 23 -12.93 -4.77 21.24
N ASN A 24 -12.51 -5.07 22.48
CA ASN A 24 -11.16 -5.51 22.79
C ASN A 24 -11.00 -7.04 22.82
N GLU A 25 -12.05 -7.80 22.51
CA GLU A 25 -12.05 -9.26 22.52
C GLU A 25 -11.76 -9.81 21.13
N VAL A 26 -10.69 -10.58 20.99
CA VAL A 26 -10.40 -11.37 19.79
C VAL A 26 -11.23 -12.65 19.84
N LEU A 27 -12.16 -12.80 18.91
CA LEU A 27 -13.06 -13.94 18.79
C LEU A 27 -12.49 -15.04 17.88
N LEU A 28 -11.59 -14.65 16.96
CA LEU A 28 -10.90 -15.54 16.04
C LEU A 28 -9.58 -14.89 15.64
N ASP A 29 -8.49 -15.66 15.64
CA ASP A 29 -7.20 -15.32 15.03
C ASP A 29 -6.58 -16.63 14.54
N GLN A 30 -6.80 -16.97 13.28
CA GLN A 30 -6.44 -18.28 12.73
C GLN A 30 -5.97 -18.19 11.28
N GLY A 31 -5.03 -19.07 10.96
CA GLY A 31 -4.60 -19.32 9.59
C GLY A 31 -5.36 -20.49 8.96
N TYR A 32 -5.59 -20.39 7.66
CA TYR A 32 -6.33 -21.33 6.85
C TYR A 32 -5.57 -21.60 5.56
N GLY A 33 -5.49 -22.88 5.15
CA GLY A 33 -4.70 -23.27 3.99
C GLY A 33 -3.19 -23.07 4.21
N LEU A 34 -2.45 -22.85 3.13
CA LEU A 34 -0.98 -22.83 3.12
C LEU A 34 -0.43 -21.43 2.88
N ALA A 35 0.53 -21.02 3.71
CA ALA A 35 1.37 -19.82 3.51
C ALA A 35 2.42 -20.06 2.42
N ASN A 36 2.85 -21.32 2.26
CA ASN A 36 3.71 -21.74 1.18
C ASN A 36 3.32 -23.16 0.73
N ARG A 37 2.97 -23.30 -0.54
CA ARG A 37 2.50 -24.54 -1.16
C ARG A 37 3.64 -25.51 -1.47
N GLU A 38 4.79 -25.01 -1.93
CA GLU A 38 5.95 -25.84 -2.29
C GLU A 38 6.49 -26.63 -1.10
N TRP A 39 6.45 -26.03 0.09
CA TRP A 39 6.97 -26.60 1.34
C TRP A 39 5.85 -27.12 2.26
N GLY A 40 4.59 -26.97 1.88
CA GLY A 40 3.45 -27.38 2.71
C GLY A 40 3.35 -26.63 4.05
N ILE A 41 3.76 -25.36 4.09
CA ILE A 41 3.75 -24.56 5.33
C ILE A 41 2.34 -23.99 5.53
N PRO A 42 1.67 -24.28 6.67
CA PRO A 42 0.34 -23.75 6.95
C PRO A 42 0.37 -22.25 7.26
N ASN A 43 -0.74 -21.56 6.98
CA ASN A 43 -0.97 -20.21 7.51
C ASN A 43 -1.19 -20.26 9.04
N ALA A 44 -0.88 -19.15 9.70
CA ALA A 44 -1.14 -18.88 11.11
C ALA A 44 -1.45 -17.38 11.32
N GLY A 45 -1.95 -16.99 12.50
CA GLY A 45 -2.25 -15.59 12.81
C GLY A 45 -1.04 -14.64 12.64
N ASP A 46 0.17 -15.15 12.85
CA ASP A 46 1.43 -14.42 12.71
C ASP A 46 2.10 -14.54 11.33
N THR A 47 1.37 -15.07 10.33
CA THR A 47 1.81 -15.10 8.94
C THR A 47 1.73 -13.71 8.34
N LYS A 48 2.83 -13.26 7.73
CA LYS A 48 2.96 -11.91 7.17
C LYS A 48 2.54 -11.91 5.71
N PHE A 49 1.62 -11.02 5.38
CA PHE A 49 1.12 -10.78 4.03
C PHE A 49 1.42 -9.36 3.59
N ARG A 50 1.67 -9.18 2.29
CA ARG A 50 1.66 -7.85 1.67
C ARG A 50 0.24 -7.29 1.77
N LEU A 51 0.11 -6.09 2.31
CA LEU A 51 -1.18 -5.45 2.55
C LEU A 51 -1.84 -4.91 1.28
N GLY A 52 -1.03 -4.67 0.24
CA GLY A 52 -1.49 -3.95 -0.95
C GLY A 52 -2.17 -2.64 -0.52
N SER A 53 -3.32 -2.33 -1.12
CA SER A 53 -3.98 -1.04 -0.94
C SER A 53 -4.47 -0.74 0.49
N VAL A 54 -4.47 -1.69 1.42
CA VAL A 54 -4.69 -1.40 2.85
C VAL A 54 -3.59 -0.48 3.41
N THR A 55 -2.38 -0.51 2.81
CA THR A 55 -1.28 0.42 3.10
C THR A 55 -1.69 1.89 3.06
N LYS A 56 -2.64 2.26 2.20
CA LYS A 56 -3.10 3.66 2.04
C LYS A 56 -3.64 4.26 3.33
N GLN A 57 -4.22 3.45 4.22
CA GLN A 57 -4.71 3.94 5.51
C GLN A 57 -3.54 4.38 6.40
N PHE A 58 -2.42 3.66 6.40
CA PHE A 58 -1.20 4.05 7.12
C PHE A 58 -0.60 5.34 6.54
N THR A 59 -0.55 5.47 5.22
CA THR A 59 -0.10 6.70 4.55
C THR A 59 -1.00 7.89 4.88
N ALA A 60 -2.32 7.70 4.90
CA ALA A 60 -3.27 8.75 5.29
C ALA A 60 -3.07 9.17 6.74
N VAL A 61 -2.90 8.23 7.68
CA VAL A 61 -2.58 8.53 9.08
C VAL A 61 -1.24 9.26 9.20
N ALA A 62 -0.21 8.84 8.47
CA ALA A 62 1.09 9.51 8.45
C ALA A 62 1.00 10.98 8.00
N ILE A 63 0.18 11.27 6.99
CA ILE A 63 -0.13 12.65 6.58
C ILE A 63 -0.85 13.39 7.70
N MET A 64 -1.86 12.78 8.34
CA MET A 64 -2.61 13.43 9.42
C MET A 64 -1.74 13.74 10.66
N LEU A 65 -0.75 12.91 10.98
CA LEU A 65 0.23 13.22 12.02
C LEU A 65 1.05 14.47 11.66
N LEU A 66 1.45 14.62 10.40
CA LEU A 66 2.14 15.82 9.92
C LEU A 66 1.22 17.05 9.90
N VAL A 67 -0.09 16.86 9.70
CA VAL A 67 -1.10 17.94 9.84
C VAL A 67 -1.23 18.38 11.28
N GLU A 68 -1.31 17.45 12.23
CA GLU A 68 -1.36 17.75 13.66
C GLU A 68 -0.09 18.50 14.14
N GLU A 69 1.06 18.19 13.55
CA GLU A 69 2.33 18.90 13.77
C GLU A 69 2.44 20.26 13.07
N GLY A 70 1.43 20.65 12.26
CA GLY A 70 1.47 21.87 11.46
C GLY A 70 2.49 21.86 10.31
N LYS A 71 3.00 20.68 9.92
CA LYS A 71 3.97 20.51 8.81
C LYS A 71 3.29 20.27 7.47
N VAL A 72 2.05 19.78 7.49
CA VAL A 72 1.21 19.60 6.31
C VAL A 72 -0.10 20.35 6.49
N ASP A 73 -0.53 21.09 5.47
CA ASP A 73 -1.87 21.65 5.37
C ASP A 73 -2.64 20.88 4.29
N LEU A 74 -3.84 20.39 4.63
CA LEU A 74 -4.67 19.62 3.71
C LEU A 74 -5.12 20.43 2.49
N ASP A 75 -5.30 21.73 2.66
CA ASP A 75 -5.84 22.61 1.62
C ASP A 75 -4.75 23.39 0.89
N ALA A 76 -3.49 23.25 1.30
CA ALA A 76 -2.37 23.81 0.56
C ALA A 76 -2.10 23.02 -0.73
N PRO A 77 -1.61 23.70 -1.79
CA PRO A 77 -1.20 23.06 -3.02
C PRO A 77 -0.08 22.04 -2.77
N VAL A 78 -0.09 20.93 -3.50
CA VAL A 78 0.97 19.89 -3.40
C VAL A 78 2.36 20.44 -3.72
N LYS A 79 2.43 21.53 -4.50
CA LYS A 79 3.65 22.30 -4.81
C LYS A 79 4.39 22.83 -3.59
N THR A 80 3.71 23.01 -2.46
CA THR A 80 4.36 23.42 -1.21
C THR A 80 5.44 22.43 -0.78
N TRP A 81 5.26 21.14 -1.05
CA TRP A 81 6.25 20.09 -0.77
C TRP A 81 6.94 19.58 -2.04
N LEU A 82 6.36 19.79 -3.20
CA LEU A 82 6.89 19.34 -4.49
C LEU A 82 7.13 20.55 -5.40
N PRO A 83 8.16 21.37 -5.15
CA PRO A 83 8.34 22.66 -5.84
C PRO A 83 8.51 22.50 -7.37
N ASP A 84 8.99 21.34 -7.82
CA ASP A 84 9.16 21.03 -9.23
C ASP A 84 7.86 20.53 -9.91
N ALA A 85 6.74 20.39 -9.19
CA ALA A 85 5.50 19.92 -9.81
C ALA A 85 5.02 20.84 -10.97
N PRO A 86 4.38 20.28 -12.01
CA PRO A 86 3.96 21.03 -13.19
C PRO A 86 2.88 22.08 -12.85
N ALA A 87 2.74 23.11 -13.67
CA ALA A 87 1.68 24.12 -13.54
C ALA A 87 0.26 23.52 -13.56
N THR A 88 0.07 22.38 -14.24
CA THR A 88 -1.20 21.65 -14.24
C THR A 88 -1.63 21.19 -12.84
N TRP A 89 -0.74 21.13 -11.86
CA TRP A 89 -1.04 20.74 -10.48
C TRP A 89 -1.24 21.93 -9.53
N ASP A 90 -1.30 23.17 -10.03
CA ASP A 90 -1.47 24.37 -9.19
C ASP A 90 -2.74 24.30 -8.31
N GLY A 91 -3.80 23.65 -8.79
CA GLY A 91 -5.05 23.43 -8.04
C GLY A 91 -5.12 22.11 -7.26
N VAL A 92 -4.10 21.25 -7.33
CA VAL A 92 -4.11 19.97 -6.61
C VAL A 92 -3.65 20.20 -5.17
N THR A 93 -4.48 19.78 -4.21
CA THR A 93 -4.18 19.89 -2.76
C THR A 93 -3.89 18.50 -2.18
N VAL A 94 -3.32 18.46 -0.97
CA VAL A 94 -3.12 17.20 -0.23
C VAL A 94 -4.45 16.49 0.01
N ARG A 95 -5.52 17.23 0.31
CA ARG A 95 -6.89 16.71 0.43
C ARG A 95 -7.30 15.97 -0.83
N HIS A 96 -7.09 16.55 -2.01
CA HIS A 96 -7.44 15.92 -3.28
C HIS A 96 -6.70 14.60 -3.51
N LEU A 97 -5.43 14.48 -3.08
CA LEU A 97 -4.69 13.23 -3.14
C LEU A 97 -5.29 12.16 -2.22
N LEU A 98 -5.57 12.52 -0.95
CA LEU A 98 -6.17 11.63 0.05
C LEU A 98 -7.57 11.14 -0.36
N SER A 99 -8.38 12.01 -0.99
CA SER A 99 -9.76 11.71 -1.38
C SER A 99 -9.90 11.10 -2.76
N HIS A 100 -8.80 10.86 -3.49
CA HIS A 100 -8.83 10.38 -4.88
C HIS A 100 -9.60 11.31 -5.84
N THR A 101 -9.53 12.63 -5.61
CA THR A 101 -10.22 13.65 -6.42
C THR A 101 -9.25 14.63 -7.08
N ALA A 102 -7.97 14.26 -7.24
CA ALA A 102 -6.95 15.13 -7.81
C ALA A 102 -6.96 15.23 -9.34
N GLY A 103 -7.55 14.24 -10.03
CA GLY A 103 -7.50 14.15 -11.49
C GLY A 103 -6.13 13.78 -12.07
N ILE A 104 -5.15 13.40 -11.24
CA ILE A 104 -3.81 13.02 -11.70
C ILE A 104 -3.84 11.62 -12.30
N ALA A 105 -3.29 11.50 -13.52
CA ALA A 105 -3.18 10.25 -14.25
C ALA A 105 -2.53 9.14 -13.39
N ASN A 106 -3.14 7.96 -13.40
CA ASN A 106 -2.72 6.84 -12.59
C ASN A 106 -1.74 5.94 -13.34
N PHE A 107 -0.47 5.87 -12.92
CA PHE A 107 0.56 5.11 -13.63
C PHE A 107 0.32 3.60 -13.67
N THR A 108 -0.55 3.08 -12.78
CA THR A 108 -0.92 1.66 -12.79
C THR A 108 -1.93 1.30 -13.87
N ASP A 109 -2.51 2.30 -14.53
CA ASP A 109 -3.44 2.11 -15.66
C ASP A 109 -2.68 2.07 -17.00
N ASP A 110 -1.36 2.32 -16.97
CA ASP A 110 -0.51 2.28 -18.16
C ASP A 110 -0.35 0.86 -18.69
N ALA A 111 -0.36 0.70 -20.01
CA ALA A 111 -0.25 -0.61 -20.66
C ALA A 111 1.07 -1.34 -20.33
N ASP A 112 2.13 -0.61 -19.98
CA ASP A 112 3.43 -1.18 -19.59
C ASP A 112 3.57 -1.41 -18.08
N PHE A 113 2.53 -1.18 -17.27
CA PHE A 113 2.58 -1.29 -15.81
C PHE A 113 3.05 -2.68 -15.35
N LEU A 114 2.59 -3.76 -15.97
CA LEU A 114 3.04 -5.11 -15.60
C LEU A 114 4.55 -5.27 -15.79
N ALA A 115 5.11 -4.78 -16.90
CA ALA A 115 6.55 -4.83 -17.13
C ALA A 115 7.32 -3.94 -16.13
N LEU A 116 6.81 -2.75 -15.85
CA LEU A 116 7.35 -1.84 -14.84
C LEU A 116 7.36 -2.47 -13.44
N SER A 117 6.30 -3.19 -13.08
CA SER A 117 6.09 -3.74 -11.75
C SER A 117 7.17 -4.74 -11.31
N THR A 118 7.90 -5.31 -12.27
CA THR A 118 8.97 -6.30 -12.04
C THR A 118 10.36 -5.70 -11.85
N ARG A 119 10.52 -4.37 -11.97
CA ARG A 119 11.81 -3.70 -11.96
C ARG A 119 11.86 -2.64 -10.84
N PRO A 120 13.02 -2.44 -10.21
CA PRO A 120 13.13 -1.41 -9.20
C PRO A 120 12.97 -0.01 -9.80
N ALA A 121 12.31 0.89 -9.07
CA ALA A 121 12.19 2.30 -9.43
C ALA A 121 12.35 3.21 -8.20
N THR A 122 13.01 4.35 -8.38
CA THR A 122 13.03 5.41 -7.36
C THR A 122 11.68 6.14 -7.31
N LEU A 123 11.45 6.88 -6.22
CA LEU A 123 10.22 7.66 -6.08
C LEU A 123 10.09 8.71 -7.20
N GLU A 124 11.20 9.35 -7.55
CA GLU A 124 11.27 10.33 -8.64
C GLU A 124 10.98 9.70 -9.99
N GLN A 125 11.49 8.49 -10.25
CA GLN A 125 11.20 7.75 -11.48
C GLN A 125 9.72 7.39 -11.61
N LEU A 126 9.06 7.02 -10.51
CA LEU A 126 7.62 6.77 -10.50
C LEU A 126 6.84 8.05 -10.78
N ILE A 127 7.18 9.17 -10.10
CA ILE A 127 6.51 10.47 -10.30
C ILE A 127 6.67 10.96 -11.74
N ALA A 128 7.86 10.80 -12.33
CA ALA A 128 8.15 11.20 -13.71
C ALA A 128 7.22 10.53 -14.74
N ARG A 129 6.63 9.38 -14.45
CA ARG A 129 5.69 8.70 -15.35
C ARG A 129 4.38 9.45 -15.55
N PHE A 130 3.98 10.24 -14.57
CA PHE A 130 2.69 10.94 -14.59
C PHE A 130 2.78 12.44 -14.37
N ARG A 131 3.96 12.97 -14.04
CA ARG A 131 4.21 14.40 -13.85
C ARG A 131 3.73 15.24 -15.03
N ASP A 132 4.16 14.91 -16.25
CA ASP A 132 3.92 15.79 -17.42
C ASP A 132 2.66 15.41 -18.21
N ARG A 133 1.78 14.59 -17.64
CA ARG A 133 0.51 14.20 -18.26
C ARG A 133 -0.58 15.22 -17.98
N PRO A 134 -1.57 15.38 -18.88
CA PRO A 134 -2.77 16.15 -18.56
C PRO A 134 -3.50 15.55 -17.36
N LEU A 135 -4.25 16.39 -16.64
CA LEU A 135 -5.21 15.88 -15.68
C LEU A 135 -6.38 15.21 -16.42
N ASP A 136 -6.85 14.10 -15.88
CA ASP A 136 -8.05 13.40 -16.38
C ASP A 136 -9.32 14.22 -16.12
N PHE A 137 -9.32 15.04 -15.06
CA PHE A 137 -10.37 16.00 -14.70
C PHE A 137 -9.80 17.09 -13.76
N GLN A 138 -10.50 18.21 -13.58
CA GLN A 138 -10.02 19.25 -12.68
C GLN A 138 -10.10 18.81 -11.21
N PRO A 139 -9.16 19.26 -10.35
CA PRO A 139 -9.12 18.83 -8.96
C PRO A 139 -10.44 19.16 -8.23
N GLY A 140 -11.06 18.15 -7.61
CA GLY A 140 -12.33 18.25 -6.89
C GLY A 140 -13.58 18.03 -7.73
N GLU A 141 -13.51 18.01 -9.06
CA GLU A 141 -14.69 17.85 -9.94
C GLU A 141 -15.10 16.39 -10.18
N GLY A 142 -14.28 15.43 -9.75
CA GLY A 142 -14.52 14.01 -9.97
C GLY A 142 -13.80 13.12 -8.96
N TRP A 143 -14.01 11.81 -9.09
CA TRP A 143 -13.35 10.79 -8.28
C TRP A 143 -12.77 9.71 -9.19
N SER A 144 -11.49 9.38 -8.99
CA SER A 144 -10.83 8.25 -9.63
C SER A 144 -9.76 7.70 -8.70
N TYR A 145 -9.89 6.41 -8.36
CA TYR A 145 -8.92 5.72 -7.53
C TYR A 145 -7.51 5.84 -8.13
N SER A 146 -6.54 6.29 -7.31
CA SER A 146 -5.23 6.68 -7.81
C SER A 146 -4.11 6.18 -6.91
N ASN A 147 -3.25 5.33 -7.47
CA ASN A 147 -1.97 4.99 -6.85
C ASN A 147 -0.98 6.14 -6.99
N SER A 148 -0.96 6.83 -8.14
CA SER A 148 -0.15 8.05 -8.33
C SER A 148 -0.36 9.08 -7.21
N GLY A 149 -1.61 9.28 -6.78
CA GLY A 149 -1.91 10.19 -5.65
C GLY A 149 -1.20 9.78 -4.36
N TYR A 150 -1.16 8.48 -4.05
CA TYR A 150 -0.46 7.96 -2.87
C TYR A 150 1.06 7.88 -3.03
N ILE A 151 1.57 7.80 -4.26
CA ILE A 151 3.00 8.04 -4.56
C ILE A 151 3.36 9.48 -4.22
N LEU A 152 2.53 10.46 -4.58
CA LEU A 152 2.76 11.86 -4.20
C LEU A 152 2.65 12.09 -2.69
N LEU A 153 1.70 11.44 -2.00
CA LEU A 153 1.65 11.49 -0.54
C LEU A 153 2.90 10.89 0.12
N THR A 154 3.50 9.86 -0.48
CA THR A 154 4.81 9.33 -0.05
C THR A 154 5.86 10.43 -0.11
N ALA A 155 5.97 11.13 -1.25
CA ALA A 155 6.93 12.22 -1.42
C ALA A 155 6.68 13.38 -0.44
N ILE A 156 5.42 13.76 -0.22
CA ILE A 156 5.04 14.80 0.74
C ILE A 156 5.47 14.41 2.17
N ILE A 157 5.27 13.15 2.58
CA ILE A 157 5.74 12.65 3.89
C ILE A 157 7.26 12.80 3.98
N GLU A 158 8.00 12.37 2.95
CA GLU A 158 9.46 12.43 2.97
C GLU A 158 9.97 13.87 3.04
N THR A 159 9.40 14.78 2.24
CA THR A 159 9.78 16.20 2.26
C THR A 159 9.40 16.90 3.56
N ALA A 160 8.17 16.72 4.05
CA ALA A 160 7.69 17.41 5.24
C ALA A 160 8.36 16.91 6.53
N SER A 161 8.74 15.63 6.57
CA SER A 161 9.34 15.03 7.76
C SER A 161 10.88 15.01 7.75
N GLY A 162 11.50 15.07 6.58
CA GLY A 162 12.95 14.87 6.40
C GLY A 162 13.40 13.41 6.59
N GLN A 163 12.48 12.45 6.65
CA GLN A 163 12.75 11.02 6.83
C GLN A 163 12.31 10.24 5.61
N SER A 164 12.87 9.04 5.38
CA SER A 164 12.27 8.14 4.40
C SER A 164 10.86 7.72 4.82
N TYR A 165 9.99 7.38 3.87
CA TYR A 165 8.63 6.93 4.17
C TYR A 165 8.64 5.73 5.15
N THR A 166 9.54 4.78 4.92
CA THR A 166 9.69 3.58 5.76
C THR A 166 10.07 3.94 7.18
N ASP A 167 11.06 4.82 7.38
CA ASP A 167 11.51 5.23 8.71
C ASP A 167 10.41 6.00 9.44
N PHE A 168 9.74 6.93 8.74
CA PHE A 168 8.65 7.72 9.32
C PHE A 168 7.50 6.81 9.78
N VAL A 169 6.99 5.93 8.91
CA VAL A 169 5.87 5.05 9.26
C VAL A 169 6.26 4.09 10.39
N THR A 170 7.48 3.57 10.37
CA THR A 170 7.97 2.66 11.43
C THR A 170 8.05 3.38 12.77
N ALA A 171 8.71 4.54 12.83
CA ALA A 171 8.94 5.27 14.07
C ALA A 171 7.67 5.94 14.63
N ARG A 172 6.78 6.40 13.76
CA ARG A 172 5.64 7.24 14.15
C ARG A 172 4.33 6.47 14.27
N LEU A 173 4.18 5.32 13.61
CA LEU A 173 2.96 4.51 13.67
C LEU A 173 3.25 3.12 14.24
N LEU A 174 4.12 2.34 13.58
CA LEU A 174 4.22 0.90 13.87
C LEU A 174 4.81 0.64 15.26
N GLN A 175 5.91 1.31 15.63
CA GLN A 175 6.56 1.12 16.93
C GLN A 175 5.67 1.59 18.11
N PRO A 176 5.07 2.80 18.09
CA PRO A 176 4.18 3.23 19.18
C PRO A 176 2.95 2.34 19.36
N LEU A 177 2.45 1.73 18.29
CA LEU A 177 1.31 0.81 18.32
C LEU A 177 1.70 -0.64 18.66
N GLY A 178 3.00 -0.93 18.85
CA GLY A 178 3.47 -2.28 19.14
C GLY A 178 3.36 -3.26 17.96
N MET A 179 3.26 -2.76 16.73
CA MET A 179 3.10 -3.55 15.50
C MET A 179 4.45 -4.12 15.02
N ALA A 180 5.06 -4.98 15.83
CA ALA A 180 6.41 -5.51 15.58
C ALA A 180 6.52 -6.45 14.36
N ASP A 181 5.40 -7.04 13.93
CA ASP A 181 5.32 -7.92 12.76
C ASP A 181 4.81 -7.18 11.50
N SER A 182 4.90 -5.84 11.49
CA SER A 182 4.53 -4.99 10.35
C SER A 182 5.72 -4.15 9.89
N GLY A 183 5.75 -3.80 8.61
CA GLY A 183 6.82 -2.97 8.05
C GLY A 183 6.70 -2.79 6.55
N TYR A 184 7.72 -2.18 5.94
CA TYR A 184 7.81 -2.07 4.48
C TYR A 184 8.45 -3.32 3.89
N ASP A 185 7.80 -3.96 2.92
CA ASP A 185 8.32 -5.17 2.30
C ASP A 185 9.44 -4.87 1.32
N THR A 186 10.51 -5.67 1.34
CA THR A 186 11.56 -5.62 0.32
C THR A 186 11.99 -7.03 -0.03
N HIS A 187 12.32 -7.24 -1.31
CA HIS A 187 12.80 -8.54 -1.77
C HIS A 187 14.11 -8.96 -1.09
N ALA A 188 15.00 -8.00 -0.80
CA ALA A 188 16.30 -8.26 -0.18
C ALA A 188 16.21 -8.67 1.30
N ALA A 189 15.19 -8.22 2.03
CA ALA A 189 15.04 -8.54 3.45
C ALA A 189 14.61 -9.99 3.65
N ILE A 190 15.32 -10.71 4.53
CA ILE A 190 14.87 -11.98 5.08
C ILE A 190 13.75 -11.66 6.08
N LEU A 191 12.53 -12.01 5.73
CA LEU A 191 11.35 -11.77 6.56
C LEU A 191 10.76 -13.12 7.02
N PRO A 192 10.95 -13.49 8.30
CA PRO A 192 10.37 -14.72 8.83
C PRO A 192 8.84 -14.70 8.73
N ARG A 193 8.27 -15.86 8.38
CA ARG A 193 6.82 -16.07 8.20
C ARG A 193 6.19 -15.21 7.10
N ARG A 194 6.97 -14.73 6.11
CA ARG A 194 6.44 -14.11 4.89
C ARG A 194 5.75 -15.18 4.05
N ALA A 195 4.47 -15.01 3.74
CA ALA A 195 3.74 -15.89 2.82
C ALA A 195 4.24 -15.76 1.37
N SER A 196 4.17 -16.84 0.62
CA SER A 196 4.35 -16.85 -0.83
C SER A 196 3.04 -16.42 -1.53
N GLY A 197 3.19 -15.67 -2.63
CA GLY A 197 2.04 -15.25 -3.45
C GLY A 197 1.64 -16.31 -4.47
N TYR A 198 0.34 -16.50 -4.67
CA TYR A 198 -0.21 -17.42 -5.65
C TYR A 198 -1.38 -16.78 -6.42
N THR A 199 -1.58 -17.21 -7.66
CA THR A 199 -2.65 -16.75 -8.54
C THR A 199 -3.45 -17.95 -9.05
N PRO A 200 -4.79 -17.94 -8.94
CA PRO A 200 -5.63 -18.96 -9.57
C PRO A 200 -5.62 -18.80 -11.09
N GLN A 201 -5.51 -19.92 -11.80
CA GLN A 201 -5.64 -20.07 -13.24
C GLN A 201 -6.66 -21.17 -13.57
N ALA A 202 -6.97 -21.34 -14.86
CA ALA A 202 -7.97 -22.31 -15.31
C ALA A 202 -7.59 -23.76 -14.98
N ASP A 203 -6.29 -24.08 -14.91
CA ASP A 203 -5.73 -25.40 -14.65
C ASP A 203 -5.24 -25.59 -13.20
N GLY A 204 -5.47 -24.61 -12.33
CA GLY A 204 -5.12 -24.69 -10.90
C GLY A 204 -4.44 -23.43 -10.39
N ILE A 205 -3.71 -23.56 -9.29
CA ILE A 205 -3.05 -22.44 -8.63
C ILE A 205 -1.56 -22.43 -9.00
N VAL A 206 -1.08 -21.29 -9.49
CA VAL A 206 0.34 -21.08 -9.83
C VAL A 206 0.98 -20.06 -8.89
N ASN A 207 2.31 -19.96 -8.92
CA ASN A 207 3.03 -18.88 -8.26
C ASN A 207 2.61 -17.52 -8.86
N ALA A 208 2.39 -16.53 -8.01
CA ALA A 208 2.11 -15.17 -8.46
C ALA A 208 3.35 -14.56 -9.12
N ASP A 209 3.12 -13.67 -10.09
CA ASP A 209 4.19 -12.91 -10.73
C ASP A 209 4.99 -12.10 -9.70
N TYR A 210 6.29 -11.96 -9.98
CA TYR A 210 7.15 -11.13 -9.14
C TYR A 210 6.73 -9.66 -9.23
N ALA A 211 6.57 -9.03 -8.08
CA ALA A 211 6.41 -7.59 -7.96
C ALA A 211 7.56 -7.02 -7.14
N ASP A 212 8.23 -6.01 -7.68
CA ASP A 212 9.25 -5.25 -6.99
C ASP A 212 8.61 -4.26 -6.02
N MET A 213 8.95 -4.39 -4.74
CA MET A 213 8.31 -3.60 -3.69
C MET A 213 8.75 -2.15 -3.64
N THR A 214 9.64 -1.69 -4.52
CA THR A 214 9.87 -0.25 -4.72
C THR A 214 8.76 0.44 -5.52
N ILE A 215 7.90 -0.30 -6.21
CA ILE A 215 6.81 0.24 -7.04
C ILE A 215 5.61 0.76 -6.24
N PRO A 216 5.03 -0.01 -5.29
CA PRO A 216 3.80 0.41 -4.63
C PRO A 216 3.97 1.53 -3.59
N ARG A 217 5.16 1.73 -3.00
CA ARG A 217 5.45 2.80 -2.00
C ARG A 217 4.35 2.90 -0.94
N GLY A 218 3.98 4.12 -0.52
CA GLY A 218 2.85 4.36 0.38
C GLY A 218 1.47 4.05 -0.22
N ALA A 219 1.38 3.60 -1.47
CA ALA A 219 0.13 3.11 -2.04
C ALA A 219 -0.10 1.61 -1.75
N GLY A 220 0.94 0.83 -1.42
CA GLY A 220 0.77 -0.62 -1.25
C GLY A 220 1.93 -1.45 -0.71
N GLY A 221 3.05 -0.83 -0.29
CA GLY A 221 4.30 -1.53 0.00
C GLY A 221 4.44 -2.13 1.41
N LEU A 222 3.45 -1.97 2.30
CA LEU A 222 3.54 -2.52 3.65
C LEU A 222 3.17 -4.01 3.69
N TYR A 223 3.70 -4.71 4.69
CA TYR A 223 3.24 -6.01 5.15
C TYR A 223 2.76 -5.92 6.60
N SER A 224 1.91 -6.87 7.00
CA SER A 224 1.50 -7.08 8.39
C SER A 224 1.00 -8.51 8.61
N THR A 225 0.68 -8.83 9.85
CA THR A 225 -0.15 -9.97 10.27
C THR A 225 -1.58 -9.51 10.52
N THR A 226 -2.48 -10.47 10.77
CA THR A 226 -3.82 -10.18 11.32
C THR A 226 -3.77 -9.72 12.77
#